data_AF-A0A7Z9I1R4-F1
#
_entry.id   AF-A0A7Z9I1R4-F1
#
_cell.length_a   1.000
_cell.length_b   1.000
_cell.length_c   1.000
_cell.angle_alpha   90.00
_cell.angle_beta   90.00
_cell.angle_gamma   90.00
#
_symmetry.space_group_name_H-M   'P 1'
#
loop_
_entity.id
_entity.type
_entity.pdbx_description
1 polymer ?
#
loop_
_entity_poly.entity_id
_entity_poly.type
_entity_poly.pdbx_seq_one_letter_code
_entity_poly.pdbx_strand_id
1 'polypeptide(L)' 'MKNSNECEDNNEEIKLDYFKKWGDRSQKTERIYIRVFPDTKERILTACKRVDLNLSCFVTAAALEAADFIIDGDN' A
#
# COMPACT_ATOMS: atom_id res chain seq x y z
N MET A 1 -17.89 20.34 33.64
CA MET A 1 -18.87 19.48 32.94
C MET A 1 -19.06 20.08 31.56
N LYS A 2 -18.80 19.44 30.42
CA LYS A 2 -18.20 18.15 30.04
C LYS A 2 -17.36 18.46 28.79
N ASN A 3 -16.20 17.82 28.70
CA ASN A 3 -15.37 17.77 27.49
C ASN A 3 -16.09 16.94 26.42
N SER A 4 -15.92 17.30 25.15
CA SER A 4 -16.12 16.37 24.03
C SER A 4 -15.26 16.83 22.85
N ASN A 5 -13.96 16.56 22.98
CA ASN A 5 -13.08 16.30 21.85
C ASN A 5 -13.55 14.97 21.24
N GLU A 6 -14.33 15.03 20.18
CA GLU A 6 -14.59 13.88 19.31
C GLU A 6 -13.99 14.19 17.94
N CYS A 7 -12.67 14.38 17.94
CA CYS A 7 -11.87 14.06 16.78
C CYS A 7 -11.43 12.62 17.02
N GLU A 8 -12.32 11.67 16.71
CA GLU A 8 -11.95 10.26 16.67
C GLU A 8 -10.91 10.11 15.56
N ASP A 9 -9.64 10.19 15.98
CA ASP A 9 -8.51 9.64 15.24
C ASP A 9 -8.83 8.17 14.99
N ASN A 10 -9.45 7.89 13.85
CA ASN A 10 -9.48 6.58 13.22
C ASN A 10 -8.05 6.22 12.76
N ASN A 11 -7.10 6.22 13.70
CA ASN A 11 -5.90 5.40 13.63
C ASN A 11 -6.34 3.95 13.89
N GLU A 12 -7.15 3.41 12.97
CA GLU A 12 -7.14 1.98 12.77
C GLU A 12 -5.68 1.64 12.45
N GLU A 13 -4.99 1.12 13.45
CA GLU A 13 -3.61 0.71 13.37
C GLU A 13 -3.49 -0.19 12.14
N ILE A 14 -2.86 0.34 11.09
CA ILE A 14 -2.68 -0.37 9.82
C ILE A 14 -2.04 -1.71 10.19
N LYS A 15 -2.80 -2.81 10.05
CA LYS A 15 -2.30 -4.14 10.40
C LYS A 15 -1.16 -4.46 9.45
N LEU A 16 0.07 -4.23 9.91
CA LEU A 16 1.29 -4.44 9.15
C LEU A 16 1.41 -5.89 8.64
N ASP A 17 0.76 -6.83 9.31
CA ASP A 17 0.66 -8.23 8.88
C ASP A 17 0.00 -8.41 7.51
N TYR A 18 -0.92 -7.52 7.12
CA TYR A 18 -1.54 -7.52 5.81
C TYR A 18 -0.51 -7.44 4.68
N PHE A 19 0.55 -6.66 4.90
CA PHE A 19 1.58 -6.34 3.92
C PHE A 19 2.68 -7.41 3.83
N LYS A 20 2.86 -8.22 4.88
CA LYS A 20 3.94 -9.24 4.96
C LYS A 20 3.89 -10.24 3.81
N LYS A 21 2.69 -10.61 3.34
CA LYS A 21 2.50 -11.56 2.22
C LYS A 21 3.15 -11.13 0.90
N TRP A 22 3.49 -9.85 0.74
CA TRP A 22 4.05 -9.30 -0.50
C TRP A 22 5.57 -9.25 -0.55
N GLY A 23 6.24 -9.50 0.58
CA GLY A 23 7.69 -9.33 0.75
C GLY A 23 8.57 -10.35 0.02
N ASP A 24 8.06 -11.54 -0.33
CA ASP A 24 8.85 -12.58 -0.98
C ASP A 24 9.18 -12.22 -2.45
N ARG A 25 10.47 -12.10 -2.75
CA ARG A 25 10.99 -11.72 -4.07
C ARG A 25 11.46 -12.91 -4.89
N SER A 26 11.59 -14.10 -4.30
CA SER A 26 12.21 -15.26 -4.96
C SER A 26 11.46 -15.74 -6.21
N GLN A 27 10.16 -15.47 -6.27
CA GLN A 27 9.27 -15.91 -7.35
C GLN A 27 9.03 -14.84 -8.44
N LYS A 28 9.61 -13.64 -8.32
CA LYS A 28 9.32 -12.51 -9.23
C LYS A 28 10.26 -12.54 -10.45
N THR A 29 9.82 -13.16 -11.55
CA THR A 29 10.62 -13.30 -12.78
C THR A 29 10.43 -12.17 -13.80
N GLU A 30 9.25 -11.54 -13.82
CA GLU A 30 8.89 -10.49 -14.78
C GLU A 30 9.10 -9.07 -14.22
N ARG A 31 9.20 -8.07 -15.12
CA ARG A 31 9.45 -6.66 -14.75
C ARG A 31 8.43 -5.71 -15.35
N ILE A 32 8.00 -4.73 -14.55
CA ILE A 32 7.18 -3.59 -14.98
C ILE A 32 8.02 -2.32 -14.86
N TYR A 33 8.15 -1.57 -15.95
CA TYR A 33 8.86 -0.28 -15.99
C TYR A 33 7.85 0.86 -15.99
N ILE A 34 7.97 1.76 -15.00
CA ILE A 34 7.00 2.85 -14.78
C ILE A 34 7.75 4.17 -14.66
N ARG A 35 7.23 5.21 -15.33
CA ARG A 35 7.67 6.60 -15.13
C ARG A 35 6.68 7.30 -14.21
N VAL A 36 7.18 8.02 -13.22
CA VAL A 36 6.38 8.77 -12.25
C VAL A 36 7.00 10.15 -12.04
N PHE A 37 6.19 11.11 -11.61
CA PHE A 37 6.71 12.39 -11.15
C PHE A 37 7.51 12.24 -9.84
N PRO A 38 8.47 13.14 -9.55
CA PRO A 38 9.31 13.04 -8.36
C PRO A 38 8.53 13.06 -7.03
N ASP A 39 7.53 13.92 -6.93
CA ASP A 39 6.63 14.05 -5.78
C ASP A 39 5.80 12.78 -5.54
N THR A 40 5.32 12.16 -6.62
CA THR A 40 4.62 10.88 -6.59
C THR A 40 5.53 9.79 -6.02
N LYS A 41 6.78 9.74 -6.47
CA LYS A 41 7.78 8.79 -5.97
C LYS A 41 8.05 8.99 -4.48
N GLU A 42 8.21 10.23 -4.03
CA GLU A 42 8.44 10.55 -2.62
C GLU A 42 7.29 10.11 -1.72
N ARG A 43 6.05 10.35 -2.15
CA ARG A 43 4.85 9.93 -1.42
C ARG A 43 4.76 8.41 -1.29
N ILE A 44 5.01 7.68 -2.38
CA ILE A 44 5.03 6.20 -2.36
C ILE A 44 6.14 5.68 -1.44
N LEU A 45 7.34 6.25 -1.50
CA LEU A 45 8.45 5.85 -0.62
C LEU A 45 8.14 6.10 0.86
N THR A 46 7.41 7.16 1.18
CA THR A 46 6.96 7.44 2.54
C THR A 46 5.98 6.36 3.02
N ALA A 47 5.03 5.96 2.18
CA ALA A 47 4.10 4.86 2.50
C ALA A 47 4.85 3.53 2.69
N CYS A 48 5.79 3.20 1.79
CA CYS A 48 6.65 2.02 1.88
C CYS A 48 7.34 1.89 3.25
N LYS A 49 7.91 3.00 3.77
CA LYS A 49 8.56 3.02 5.09
C LYS A 49 7.60 2.75 6.23
N ARG A 50 6.36 3.24 6.16
CA ARG A 50 5.35 3.03 7.20
C ARG A 50 4.90 1.58 7.31
N VAL A 51 4.91 0.85 6.20
CA VAL A 51 4.43 -0.54 6.13
C VAL A 51 5.56 -1.58 6.02
N ASP A 52 6.81 -1.16 6.22
CA ASP A 52 8.01 -2.00 6.09
C ASP A 52 8.05 -2.81 4.78
N LEU A 53 7.70 -2.17 3.67
CA LEU A 53 7.79 -2.76 2.35
C LEU A 53 8.78 -2.01 1.47
N ASN A 54 9.43 -2.76 0.59
CA ASN A 54 10.17 -2.14 -0.50
C ASN A 54 9.23 -1.68 -1.62
N LEU A 55 9.70 -0.70 -2.40
CA LEU A 55 8.94 -0.05 -3.47
C LEU A 55 8.29 -1.04 -4.45
N SER A 56 9.02 -2.06 -4.90
CA SER A 56 8.50 -3.05 -5.85
C SER A 56 7.36 -3.86 -5.25
N CYS A 57 7.49 -4.32 -4.01
CA CYS A 57 6.44 -5.11 -3.36
C CYS A 57 5.20 -4.26 -3.10
N PHE A 58 5.39 -3.02 -2.64
CA PHE A 58 4.28 -2.09 -2.39
C PHE A 58 3.50 -1.76 -3.68
N VAL A 59 4.21 -1.35 -4.74
CA VAL A 59 3.57 -0.92 -6.00
C VAL A 59 2.90 -2.09 -6.71
N THR A 60 3.56 -3.25 -6.80
CA THR A 60 2.97 -4.42 -7.46
C THR A 60 1.74 -4.92 -6.71
N ALA A 61 1.76 -4.88 -5.39
CA ALA A 61 0.63 -5.32 -4.59
C ALA A 61 -0.57 -4.37 -4.67
N ALA A 62 -0.35 -3.06 -4.53
CA ALA A 62 -1.42 -2.07 -4.69
C ALA A 62 -2.03 -2.12 -6.10
N ALA A 63 -1.20 -2.36 -7.13
CA ALA A 63 -1.68 -2.56 -8.49
C ALA A 63 -2.49 -3.86 -8.64
N LEU A 64 -2.08 -4.93 -7.97
CA LEU A 64 -2.81 -6.20 -7.97
C LEU A 64 -4.18 -6.06 -7.31
N GLU A 65 -4.26 -5.40 -6.14
CA GLU A 65 -5.57 -5.15 -5.50
C GLU A 65 -6.52 -4.37 -6.40
N ALA A 66 -6.02 -3.33 -7.08
CA ALA A 66 -6.81 -2.56 -8.02
C ALA A 66 -7.23 -3.41 -9.23
N ALA A 67 -6.34 -4.29 -9.72
CA ALA A 67 -6.64 -5.19 -10.82
C ALA A 67 -7.70 -6.23 -10.43
N ASP A 68 -7.54 -6.89 -9.28
CA ASP A 68 -8.49 -7.88 -8.75
C ASP A 68 -9.87 -7.24 -8.53
N PHE A 69 -9.92 -6.02 -7.99
CA PHE A 69 -11.18 -5.28 -7.86
C PHE A 69 -11.87 -5.03 -9.20
N ILE A 70 -11.13 -4.77 -10.28
CA ILE A 70 -11.69 -4.53 -11.62
C ILE A 70 -12.09 -5.84 -12.32
N ILE A 71 -11.30 -6.90 -12.13
CA ILE A 71 -11.49 -8.19 -12.82
C ILE A 71 -12.58 -9.02 -12.15
N ASP A 72 -12.53 -9.11 -10.81
CA ASP A 72 -13.35 -10.00 -10.00
C ASP A 72 -14.42 -9.27 -9.19
N GLY A 73 -14.41 -7.93 -9.17
CA GLY A 73 -15.49 -7.15 -8.57
C GLY A 73 -16.77 -7.30 -9.40
N ASP A 74 -17.81 -7.89 -8.81
CA ASP A 74 -19.16 -7.89 -9.37
C ASP A 74 -19.55 -6.46 -9.79
N ASN A 75 -19.90 -6.25 -11.06
CA ASN A 75 -20.58 -5.03 -11.51
C ASN A 75 -22.01 -4.99 -10.99
#